data_AF-A0A5S5CY03-F1
#
_entry.id   AF-A0A5S5CY03-F1
#
_cell.length_a   1.000
_cell.length_b   1.000
_cell.length_c   1.000
_cell.angle_alpha   90.00
_cell.angle_beta   90.00
_cell.angle_gamma   90.00
#
_symmetry.space_group_name_H-M   'P 1'
#
loop_
_entity.id
_entity.type
_entity.pdbx_description
1 polymer ?
#
loop_
_entity_poly.entity_id
_entity_poly.type
_entity_poly.pdbx_seq_one_letter_code
_entity_poly.pdbx_strand_id
1 'polypeptide(L)' 'MASTDDRMPRSRVIFLDEGRATVVIHRESDEDLLRLDVPQAEEVALP' A
#
# COMPACT_ATOMS: atom_id res chain seq x y z
N MET A 1 -14.22 6.19 1.63
CA MET A 1 -13.44 5.13 0.95
C MET A 1 -12.01 5.21 1.45
N ALA A 2 -11.27 4.09 1.50
CA ALA A 2 -9.89 4.10 2.01
C ALA A 2 -8.91 4.68 0.97
N SER A 3 -8.03 5.56 1.43
CA SER A 3 -6.90 6.15 0.69
C SER A 3 -5.60 5.93 1.47
N THR A 4 -4.47 6.27 0.85
CA THR A 4 -3.13 6.25 1.44
C THR A 4 -2.62 7.67 1.67
N ASP A 5 -3.51 8.59 2.06
CA ASP A 5 -3.15 9.97 2.42
C ASP A 5 -2.13 9.94 3.57
N ASP A 6 -1.19 10.88 3.56
CA ASP A 6 -0.04 10.93 4.46
C ASP A 6 0.81 9.65 4.48
N ARG A 7 0.79 8.87 3.37
CA ARG A 7 1.46 7.56 3.26
C ARG A 7 1.02 6.56 4.33
N MET A 8 -0.19 6.69 4.86
CA MET A 8 -0.72 5.74 5.82
C MET A 8 -1.10 4.42 5.11
N PRO A 9 -0.58 3.26 5.53
CA PRO A 9 -0.96 1.97 4.94
C PRO A 9 -2.43 1.64 5.21
N ARG A 10 -3.13 1.16 4.19
CA ARG A 10 -4.53 0.72 4.32
C ARG A 10 -4.65 -0.45 5.30
N SER A 11 -5.75 -0.44 6.03
CA SER A 11 -6.05 -1.43 7.06
C SER A 11 -6.27 -2.83 6.49
N ARG A 12 -5.92 -3.84 7.30
CA ARG A 12 -6.30 -5.24 7.05
C ARG A 12 -7.82 -5.37 7.10
N VAL A 13 -8.37 -6.25 6.26
CA VAL A 13 -9.78 -6.66 6.35
C VAL A 13 -9.85 -8.13 6.77
N ILE A 14 -10.66 -8.39 7.78
CA ILE A 14 -10.92 -9.71 8.33
C ILE A 14 -12.39 -10.04 8.05
N PHE A 15 -12.62 -11.20 7.46
CA PHE A 15 -13.94 -11.79 7.31
C PHE A 15 -14.16 -12.79 8.44
N LEU A 16 -15.30 -12.67 9.11
CA LEU A 16 -15.72 -13.56 10.19
C LEU A 16 -16.91 -14.38 9.71
N ASP A 17 -16.81 -15.70 9.80
CA ASP A 17 -17.88 -16.61 9.43
C ASP A 17 -17.80 -17.90 10.24
N GLU A 18 -18.95 -18.36 10.74
CA GLU A 18 -19.08 -19.56 11.59
C GLU A 18 -18.00 -19.71 12.68
N GLY A 19 -17.62 -18.60 13.34
CA GLY A 19 -16.59 -18.60 14.38
C GLY A 19 -15.15 -18.69 13.88
N ARG A 20 -14.92 -18.61 12.56
CA ARG A 20 -13.60 -18.57 11.93
C ARG A 20 -13.29 -17.15 11.43
N ALA A 21 -12.04 -16.73 11.62
CA ALA A 21 -11.54 -15.46 11.13
C ALA A 21 -10.58 -15.71 9.96
N THR A 22 -10.85 -15.08 8.81
CA THR A 22 -10.02 -15.17 7.61
C THR A 22 -9.58 -13.78 7.19
N VAL A 23 -8.28 -13.61 6.95
CA VAL A 23 -7.76 -12.38 6.36
C VAL A 23 -8.11 -12.38 4.88
N VAL A 24 -8.90 -11.40 4.45
CA VAL A 24 -9.31 -11.28 3.03
C VAL A 24 -8.56 -10.17 2.30
N ILE A 25 -8.06 -9.18 3.03
CA ILE A 25 -7.16 -8.14 2.51
C ILE A 25 -6.03 -7.95 3.52
N HIS A 26 -4.79 -8.08 3.09
CA HIS A 26 -3.62 -7.81 3.93
C HIS A 26 -3.44 -6.31 4.18
N ARG A 27 -2.82 -5.95 5.31
CA ARG A 27 -2.37 -4.58 5.54
C ARG A 27 -1.23 -4.29 4.56
N GLU A 28 -1.27 -3.12 3.92
CA GLU A 28 -0.20 -2.67 3.03
C GLU A 28 1.13 -2.54 3.81
N SER A 29 2.23 -2.87 3.12
CA SER A 29 3.60 -2.70 3.58
C SER A 29 4.23 -1.43 3.01
N ASP A 30 5.43 -1.08 3.45
CA ASP A 30 6.17 0.07 2.90
C ASP A 30 6.49 -0.14 1.40
N GLU A 31 6.76 -1.38 0.98
CA GLU A 31 6.97 -1.72 -0.43
C GLU A 31 5.70 -1.46 -1.25
N ASP A 32 4.51 -1.80 -0.71
CA ASP A 32 3.24 -1.56 -1.41
C ASP A 32 2.97 -0.07 -1.64
N LEU A 33 3.45 0.80 -0.74
CA LEU A 33 3.33 2.25 -0.86
C LEU A 33 4.27 2.83 -1.92
N LEU A 34 5.44 2.21 -2.12
CA LEU A 34 6.50 2.73 -3.00
C LEU A 34 6.54 2.05 -4.37
N ARG A 35 5.87 0.91 -4.57
CA ARG A 35 5.97 0.09 -5.80
C ARG A 35 5.56 0.80 -7.09
N LEU A 36 4.83 1.91 -7.00
CA LEU A 36 4.39 2.73 -8.13
C LEU A 36 5.23 4.00 -8.31
N ASP A 37 6.15 4.29 -7.38
CA ASP A 37 7.06 5.41 -7.51
C ASP A 37 8.03 5.10 -8.66
N VAL A 38 8.13 6.03 -9.59
CA VAL A 38 9.17 5.97 -10.61
C VAL A 38 10.44 6.51 -9.96
N PRO A 39 11.58 5.81 -10.03
CA PRO A 39 12.84 6.38 -9.58
C PRO A 39 13.02 7.72 -10.30
N GLN A 40 13.39 8.76 -9.55
CA GLN A 40 13.69 10.06 -10.14
C GLN A 40 14.65 9.82 -11.30
N ALA A 41 14.22 10.18 -12.52
CA ALA A 41 15.13 10.25 -13.65
C ALA A 41 16.32 11.09 -13.16
N GLU A 42 17.54 10.57 -13.32
CA GLU A 42 18.74 11.37 -13.06
C GLU A 42 18.52 12.75 -13.64
N GLU A 43 18.83 13.79 -12.86
CA GLU A 43 18.80 15.16 -13.35
C GLU A 43 19.73 15.22 -14.55
N VAL A 44 19.16 15.09 -15.75
CA VAL A 44 19.90 15.20 -17.00
C VAL A 44 20.28 16.67 -17.06
N ALA A 45 21.49 16.99 -16.62
CA ALA A 45 22.11 18.27 -16.87
C ALA A 45 22.12 18.47 -18.38
N LEU A 46 21.17 19.26 -18.87
CA LEU A 46 21.14 19.69 -20.26
C LEU A 46 22.39 20.56 -20.48
N PRO A 47 23.15 20.31 -21.56
CA PRO A 47 24.36 21.06 -21.87
C PRO A 47 24.08 22.55 -22.14
#